data_AF-A0AAD3HSQ5-F1
#
_entry.id   AF-A0AAD3HSQ5-F1
#
_cell.length_a   1.000
_cell.length_b   1.000
_cell.length_c   1.000
_cell.angle_alpha   90.00
_cell.angle_beta   90.00
_cell.angle_gamma   90.00
#
_symmetry.space_group_name_H-M   'P 1'
#
loop_
_entity.id
_entity.type
_entity.pdbx_description
1 polymer ?
#
loop_
_entity_poly.entity_id
_entity_poly.type
_entity_poly.pdbx_seq_one_letter_code
_entity_poly.pdbx_strand_id
1 'polypeptide(L)'
;ENMDTQVALSTVGRLAGIPSGGCFGFAGTKDKRGVTCQFVTAFKVSASRLAALNSRLRGIRLGDFSFAEEGLRLGRLAGNEFHLVMRDVRPTGHLQQPQGQREAGSSSSSTAAAAAVEEVIAEVATACEAVARNGFINYFGLQRFGTGGAPTHQVGRALLRGEYEHAVRMVLTGRPDERPDIAAARRLFFEKGDVKGALRGIPPFMLAERAVLGALARQG
;
A
#
# COMPACT_ATOMS: atom_id res chain seq x y z
N GLU A 1 -3.74 -10.81 7.29
CA GLU A 1 -2.41 -11.06 6.69
C GLU A 1 -2.45 -10.82 5.19
N ASN A 2 -1.46 -10.08 4.69
CA ASN A 2 -1.27 -9.80 3.26
C ASN A 2 -2.50 -9.25 2.51
N MET A 3 -3.30 -8.40 3.14
CA MET A 3 -4.60 -7.97 2.61
C MET A 3 -4.90 -6.51 2.96
N ASP A 4 -5.42 -5.77 1.97
CA ASP A 4 -5.90 -4.40 2.16
C ASP A 4 -7.16 -4.39 3.06
N THR A 5 -7.27 -3.42 3.97
CA THR A 5 -8.41 -3.30 4.92
C THR A 5 -9.76 -3.37 4.20
N GLN A 6 -9.92 -2.66 3.08
CA GLN A 6 -11.19 -2.64 2.34
C GLN A 6 -11.53 -4.00 1.72
N VAL A 7 -10.53 -4.75 1.25
CA VAL A 7 -10.72 -6.10 0.70
C VAL A 7 -11.14 -7.07 1.81
N ALA A 8 -10.53 -6.95 3.00
CA ALA A 8 -10.91 -7.74 4.16
C ALA A 8 -12.37 -7.48 4.57
N LEU A 9 -12.76 -6.21 4.72
CA LEU A 9 -14.12 -5.82 5.09
C LEU A 9 -15.15 -6.22 4.04
N SER A 10 -14.85 -6.08 2.75
CA SER A 10 -15.73 -6.53 1.67
C SER A 10 -15.94 -8.04 1.69
N THR A 11 -14.88 -8.80 1.99
CA THR A 11 -14.94 -10.26 2.13
C THR A 11 -15.79 -10.68 3.32
N VAL A 12 -15.57 -10.05 4.48
CA VAL A 12 -16.36 -10.30 5.69
C VAL A 12 -17.82 -9.95 5.47
N GLY A 13 -18.12 -8.77 4.90
CA GLY A 13 -19.49 -8.34 4.62
C GLY A 13 -20.24 -9.31 3.72
N ARG A 14 -19.63 -9.72 2.60
CA ARG A 14 -20.20 -10.70 1.68
C ARG A 14 -20.48 -12.05 2.35
N LEU A 15 -19.54 -12.58 3.13
CA LEU A 15 -19.70 -13.88 3.81
C LEU A 15 -20.69 -13.82 4.97
N ALA A 16 -20.77 -12.67 5.63
CA ALA A 16 -21.76 -12.42 6.66
C ALA A 16 -23.16 -12.25 6.07
N GLY A 17 -23.32 -11.88 4.79
CA GLY A 17 -24.61 -11.48 4.21
C GLY A 17 -25.04 -10.08 4.63
N ILE A 18 -24.06 -9.16 4.76
CA ILE A 18 -24.27 -7.75 5.08
C ILE A 18 -24.28 -6.98 3.74
N PRO A 19 -25.26 -6.10 3.50
CA PRO A 19 -25.31 -5.29 2.29
C PRO A 19 -24.04 -4.46 2.07
N SER A 20 -23.67 -4.28 0.79
CA SER A 20 -22.56 -3.43 0.38
C SER A 20 -22.83 -1.96 0.77
N GLY A 21 -21.93 -1.35 1.53
CA GLY A 21 -21.95 0.09 1.81
C GLY A 21 -22.27 0.45 3.27
N GLY A 22 -21.31 1.09 3.94
CA GLY A 22 -21.51 1.82 5.20
C GLY A 22 -21.71 0.99 6.48
N CYS A 23 -21.85 -0.33 6.39
CA CYS A 23 -22.05 -1.16 7.60
C CYS A 23 -20.78 -1.31 8.43
N PHE A 24 -19.59 -1.15 7.84
CA PHE A 24 -18.32 -1.20 8.54
C PHE A 24 -17.70 0.18 8.70
N GLY A 25 -17.28 0.49 9.92
CA GLY A 25 -16.49 1.69 10.27
C GLY A 25 -15.08 1.30 10.71
N PHE A 26 -14.09 2.11 10.35
CA PHE A 26 -12.69 1.88 10.74
C PHE A 26 -11.93 3.22 10.83
N ALA A 27 -10.86 3.24 11.64
CA ALA A 27 -10.12 4.48 11.92
C ALA A 27 -9.07 4.83 10.85
N GLY A 28 -8.60 3.85 10.08
CA GLY A 28 -7.66 4.02 8.98
C GLY A 28 -7.38 2.70 8.28
N THR A 29 -6.82 2.76 7.08
CA THR A 29 -6.32 1.57 6.37
C THR A 29 -4.98 1.14 6.94
N LYS A 30 -4.71 -0.16 6.96
CA LYS A 30 -3.41 -0.73 7.34
C LYS A 30 -2.66 -1.24 6.12
N ASP A 31 -1.36 -1.45 6.30
CA ASP A 31 -0.51 -1.96 5.24
C ASP A 31 -0.97 -3.33 4.77
N LYS A 32 -1.05 -3.48 3.44
CA LYS A 32 -1.37 -4.75 2.82
C LYS A 32 -0.32 -5.80 3.17
N ARG A 33 0.96 -5.48 2.94
CA ARG A 33 2.09 -6.42 3.06
C ARG A 33 2.55 -6.51 4.51
N GLY A 34 1.82 -7.27 5.32
CA GLY A 34 2.18 -7.53 6.71
C GLY A 34 1.11 -8.31 7.47
N VAL A 35 1.36 -8.49 8.76
CA VAL A 35 0.37 -8.91 9.75
C VAL A 35 -0.11 -7.64 10.44
N THR A 36 -1.40 -7.33 10.29
CA THR A 36 -1.99 -6.09 10.83
C THR A 36 -3.22 -6.43 11.65
N CYS A 37 -3.39 -5.72 12.76
CA CYS A 37 -4.57 -5.79 13.62
C CYS A 37 -5.18 -4.39 13.74
N GLN A 38 -6.50 -4.30 13.73
CA GLN A 38 -7.22 -3.05 13.93
C GLN A 38 -8.63 -3.30 14.44
N PHE A 39 -9.16 -2.36 15.22
CA PHE A 39 -10.59 -2.33 15.51
C PHE A 39 -11.40 -1.87 14.30
N VAL A 40 -12.60 -2.44 14.20
CA VAL A 40 -13.61 -2.17 13.17
C VAL A 40 -14.97 -2.23 13.86
N THR A 41 -15.89 -1.34 13.52
CA THR A 41 -17.29 -1.41 13.97
C THR A 41 -18.17 -1.99 12.88
N ALA A 42 -19.15 -2.81 13.24
CA ALA A 42 -20.14 -3.36 12.32
C ALA A 42 -21.56 -2.99 12.80
N PHE A 43 -22.34 -2.27 11.99
CA PHE A 43 -23.65 -1.77 12.40
C PHE A 43 -24.71 -2.88 12.41
N LYS A 44 -25.37 -3.10 13.55
CA LYS A 44 -26.44 -4.09 13.75
C LYS A 44 -26.04 -5.52 13.34
N VAL A 45 -24.80 -5.92 13.63
CA VAL A 45 -24.30 -7.27 13.40
C VAL A 45 -23.99 -7.93 14.73
N SER A 46 -24.48 -9.15 14.98
CA SER A 46 -24.16 -9.88 16.19
C SER A 46 -22.72 -10.41 16.17
N ALA A 47 -22.07 -10.44 17.33
CA ALA A 47 -20.74 -11.01 17.51
C ALA A 47 -20.68 -12.48 17.06
N SER A 48 -21.71 -13.28 17.40
CA SER A 48 -21.79 -14.70 17.02
C SER A 48 -21.78 -14.92 15.50
N ARG A 49 -22.45 -14.05 14.74
CA ARG A 49 -22.47 -14.10 13.27
C ARG A 49 -21.08 -13.85 12.68
N LEU A 50 -20.31 -12.93 13.25
CA LEU A 50 -18.94 -12.64 12.82
C LEU A 50 -17.96 -13.74 13.26
N ALA A 51 -18.05 -14.20 14.51
CA ALA A 51 -17.20 -15.25 15.07
C ALA A 51 -17.29 -16.56 14.28
N ALA A 52 -18.49 -16.94 13.84
CA ALA A 52 -18.72 -18.13 13.02
C ALA A 52 -17.99 -18.10 11.66
N LEU A 53 -17.58 -16.93 11.16
CA LEU A 53 -16.85 -16.80 9.90
C LEU A 53 -15.38 -17.21 10.01
N ASN A 54 -14.79 -17.24 11.21
CA ASN A 54 -13.36 -17.53 11.39
C ASN A 54 -12.92 -18.86 10.78
N SER A 55 -13.80 -19.87 10.75
CA SER A 55 -13.53 -21.18 10.12
C SER A 55 -13.44 -21.13 8.60
N ARG A 56 -14.00 -20.09 7.97
CA ARG A 56 -14.08 -19.91 6.50
C ARG A 56 -13.14 -18.82 5.99
N LEU A 57 -12.67 -17.94 6.88
CA LEU A 57 -11.81 -16.81 6.53
C LEU A 57 -10.35 -17.27 6.40
N ARG A 58 -9.71 -16.87 5.28
CA ARG A 58 -8.28 -17.08 5.03
C ARG A 58 -7.56 -15.74 5.09
N GLY A 59 -6.48 -15.68 5.88
CA GLY A 59 -5.73 -14.43 6.10
C GLY A 59 -6.49 -13.35 6.88
N ILE A 60 -7.66 -13.67 7.45
CA ILE A 60 -8.45 -12.78 8.32
C ILE A 60 -8.84 -13.58 9.57
N ARG A 61 -8.78 -12.93 10.72
CA ARG A 61 -9.31 -13.42 12.01
C ARG A 61 -10.13 -12.29 12.63
N LEU A 62 -11.28 -12.64 13.19
CA LEU A 62 -12.20 -11.74 13.87
C LEU A 62 -12.29 -12.16 15.34
N GLY A 63 -12.18 -11.21 16.26
CA GLY A 63 -12.14 -11.47 17.70
C GLY A 63 -12.43 -10.19 18.50
N ASP A 64 -12.25 -10.29 19.83
CA ASP A 64 -12.37 -9.17 20.77
C ASP A 64 -13.65 -8.35 20.59
N PHE A 65 -14.77 -9.06 20.47
CA PHE A 65 -16.07 -8.44 20.20
C PHE A 65 -16.61 -7.71 21.43
N SER A 66 -17.05 -6.48 21.22
CA SER A 66 -17.83 -5.70 22.18
C SER A 66 -18.86 -4.85 21.44
N PHE A 67 -19.91 -4.44 22.15
CA PHE A 67 -20.87 -3.46 21.62
C PHE A 67 -20.38 -2.05 21.93
N ALA A 68 -20.58 -1.15 20.98
CA ALA A 68 -20.28 0.27 21.12
C ALA A 68 -21.47 1.09 20.63
N GLU A 69 -21.72 2.24 21.27
CA GLU A 69 -22.79 3.16 20.88
C GLU A 69 -22.48 3.88 19.57
N GLU A 70 -21.19 4.16 19.31
CA GLU A 70 -20.72 4.87 18.12
C GLU A 70 -19.88 3.99 17.19
N GLY A 71 -20.05 4.22 15.89
CA GLY A 71 -19.21 3.62 14.86
C GLY A 71 -17.85 4.30 14.74
N LEU A 72 -16.80 3.54 14.46
CA LEU A 72 -15.47 4.06 14.19
C LEU A 72 -15.46 4.89 12.89
N ARG A 73 -14.77 6.03 12.93
CA ARG A 73 -14.59 6.95 11.80
C ARG A 73 -13.11 7.15 11.48
N LEU A 74 -12.81 7.49 10.23
CA LEU A 74 -11.44 7.82 9.81
C LEU A 74 -10.82 8.90 10.71
N GLY A 75 -9.57 8.69 11.11
CA GLY A 75 -8.82 9.59 12.00
C GLY A 75 -9.04 9.34 13.50
N ARG A 76 -9.95 8.44 13.90
CA ARG A 76 -10.17 8.05 15.31
C ARG A 76 -9.17 6.98 15.79
N LEU A 77 -7.87 7.26 15.64
CA LEU A 77 -6.77 6.49 16.21
C LEU A 77 -5.67 7.45 16.68
N ALA A 78 -4.97 7.11 17.77
CA ALA A 78 -3.83 7.88 18.23
C ALA A 78 -2.55 7.58 17.42
N GLY A 79 -2.41 6.34 16.93
CA GLY A 79 -1.22 5.89 16.21
C GLY A 79 -1.24 4.40 15.91
N ASN A 80 -0.07 3.87 15.55
CA ASN A 80 0.14 2.45 15.28
C ASN A 80 1.39 1.99 16.03
N GLU A 81 1.34 0.76 16.54
CA GLU A 81 2.51 0.05 17.02
C GLU A 81 3.07 -0.81 15.88
N PHE A 82 4.39 -0.80 15.72
CA PHE A 82 5.07 -1.54 14.66
C PHE A 82 6.08 -2.50 15.26
N HIS A 83 6.00 -3.77 14.87
CA HIS A 83 7.03 -4.77 15.14
C HIS A 83 7.73 -5.06 13.81
N LEU A 84 8.97 -4.63 13.68
CA LEU A 84 9.73 -4.70 12.43
C LEU A 84 10.90 -5.67 12.59
N VAL A 85 11.08 -6.54 11.59
CA VAL A 85 12.25 -7.42 11.50
C VAL A 85 13.05 -7.02 10.27
N MET A 86 14.22 -6.43 10.50
CA MET A 86 15.17 -6.10 9.44
C MET A 86 15.99 -7.34 9.10
N ARG A 87 16.10 -7.69 7.81
CA ARG A 87 16.91 -8.80 7.32
C ARG A 87 18.05 -8.26 6.46
N ASP A 88 19.13 -9.04 6.35
CA ASP A 88 20.30 -8.72 5.52
C ASP A 88 20.92 -7.35 5.83
N VAL A 89 20.93 -6.97 7.10
CA VAL A 89 21.55 -5.71 7.58
C VAL A 89 23.06 -5.81 7.44
N ARG A 90 23.70 -4.73 6.97
CA ARG A 90 25.15 -4.63 6.78
C ARG A 90 25.68 -3.39 7.49
N PRO A 91 26.94 -3.42 7.99
CA PRO A 91 27.58 -2.23 8.55
C PRO A 91 27.67 -1.09 7.54
N THR A 92 27.50 0.16 7.99
CA THR A 92 27.55 1.33 7.10
C THR A 92 28.92 1.52 6.42
N GLY A 93 30.00 1.00 7.00
CA GLY A 93 31.35 1.05 6.42
C GLY A 93 31.47 0.45 5.01
N HIS A 94 30.55 -0.44 4.60
CA HIS A 94 30.53 -1.04 3.26
C HIS A 94 29.85 -0.20 2.17
N LEU A 95 29.21 0.93 2.50
CA LEU A 95 28.52 1.77 1.53
C LEU A 95 29.46 2.61 0.64
N GLN A 96 30.77 2.62 0.93
CA GLN A 96 31.79 3.33 0.15
C GLN A 96 32.44 2.49 -0.96
N GLN A 97 32.12 1.20 -1.10
CA GLN A 97 32.69 0.37 -2.17
C GLN A 97 31.75 0.32 -3.39
N PRO A 98 32.20 0.71 -4.59
CA PRO A 98 31.37 0.67 -5.80
C PRO A 98 30.92 -0.76 -6.13
N GLN A 99 29.67 -0.89 -6.60
CA GLN A 99 28.91 -2.14 -6.80
C GLN A 99 29.49 -3.14 -7.84
N GLY A 100 30.69 -2.91 -8.38
CA GLY A 100 31.27 -3.68 -9.49
C GLY A 100 32.25 -4.80 -9.14
N GLN A 101 32.67 -4.93 -7.88
CA GLN A 101 33.61 -5.97 -7.45
C GLN A 101 33.02 -6.76 -6.28
N ARG A 102 32.30 -7.84 -6.59
CA ARG A 102 31.93 -8.85 -5.59
C ARG A 102 32.35 -10.20 -6.11
N GLU A 103 33.54 -10.63 -5.70
CA GLU A 103 33.95 -12.02 -5.84
C GLU A 103 33.06 -12.89 -4.96
N ALA A 104 32.43 -13.87 -5.60
CA ALA A 104 31.86 -15.01 -4.93
C ALA A 104 33.03 -15.88 -4.44
N GLY A 105 33.32 -15.83 -3.14
CA GLY A 105 34.27 -16.76 -2.55
C GLY A 105 34.91 -16.25 -1.27
N SER A 106 34.44 -16.74 -0.13
CA SER A 106 35.27 -17.61 0.72
C SER A 106 34.49 -17.98 1.97
N SER A 107 34.60 -19.23 2.34
CA SER A 107 34.21 -19.79 3.63
C SER A 107 34.87 -19.00 4.77
N SER A 108 34.17 -18.02 5.32
CA SER A 108 34.60 -17.32 6.53
C SER A 108 34.52 -18.27 7.71
N SER A 109 35.57 -18.27 8.54
CA SER A 109 35.57 -18.98 9.81
C SER A 109 34.40 -18.52 10.67
N SER A 110 33.79 -19.46 11.41
CA SER A 110 32.62 -19.21 12.27
C SER A 110 32.83 -18.03 13.24
N THR A 111 34.06 -17.78 13.66
CA THR A 111 34.44 -16.68 14.55
C THR A 111 34.38 -15.29 13.87
N ALA A 112 34.77 -15.18 12.60
CA ALA A 112 34.74 -13.91 11.87
C ALA A 112 33.29 -13.48 11.54
N ALA A 113 32.42 -14.46 11.24
CA ALA A 113 31.00 -14.20 11.06
C ALA A 113 30.32 -13.73 12.35
N ALA A 114 30.67 -14.32 13.49
CA ALA A 114 30.13 -13.91 14.79
C ALA A 114 30.55 -12.47 15.15
N ALA A 115 31.81 -12.10 14.94
CA ALA A 115 32.30 -10.74 15.19
C ALA A 115 31.59 -9.70 14.29
N ALA A 116 31.38 -10.03 13.01
CA ALA A 116 30.66 -9.15 12.08
C ALA A 116 29.18 -8.96 12.49
N VAL A 117 28.53 -9.99 13.03
CA VAL A 117 27.16 -9.89 13.54
C VAL A 117 27.10 -9.00 14.77
N GLU A 118 28.06 -9.13 15.68
CA GLU A 118 28.14 -8.30 16.89
C GLU A 118 28.35 -6.82 16.56
N GLU A 119 29.20 -6.50 15.58
CA GLU A 119 29.39 -5.15 15.05
C GLU A 119 28.07 -4.57 14.49
N VAL A 120 27.35 -5.33 13.67
CA VAL A 120 26.03 -4.91 13.13
C VAL A 120 25.03 -4.65 14.26
N ILE A 121 24.98 -5.50 15.27
CA ILE A 121 24.07 -5.33 16.41
C ILE A 121 24.39 -4.03 17.16
N ALA A 122 25.67 -3.74 17.41
CA ALA A 122 26.10 -2.54 18.10
C ALA A 122 25.74 -1.26 17.32
N GLU A 123 25.94 -1.27 16.00
CA GLU A 123 25.60 -0.14 15.13
C GLU A 123 24.08 0.09 15.09
N VAL A 124 23.30 -0.98 14.94
CA VAL A 124 21.83 -0.91 14.95
C VAL A 124 21.31 -0.42 16.31
N ALA A 125 21.87 -0.91 17.42
CA ALA A 125 21.50 -0.46 18.75
C ALA A 125 21.72 1.05 18.92
N THR A 126 22.90 1.53 18.49
CA THR A 126 23.23 2.97 18.50
C THR A 126 22.24 3.79 17.67
N ALA A 127 21.88 3.31 16.48
CA ALA A 127 20.89 3.97 15.63
C ALA A 127 19.48 3.99 16.26
N CYS A 128 19.06 2.88 16.87
CA CYS A 128 17.78 2.78 17.58
C CYS A 128 17.72 3.73 18.78
N GLU A 129 18.80 3.86 19.56
CA GLU A 129 18.88 4.83 20.67
C GLU A 129 18.78 6.27 20.18
N ALA A 130 19.45 6.60 19.05
CA ALA A 130 19.37 7.93 18.46
C ALA A 130 17.94 8.26 18.01
N VAL A 131 17.23 7.31 17.40
CA VAL A 131 15.80 7.47 17.02
C VAL A 131 14.91 7.58 18.26
N ALA A 132 15.15 6.80 19.31
CA ALA A 132 14.37 6.88 20.54
C ALA A 132 14.54 8.23 21.25
N ARG A 133 15.76 8.79 21.24
CA ARG A 133 16.09 10.06 21.90
C ARG A 133 15.62 11.28 21.10
N ASN A 134 15.84 11.27 19.80
CA ASN A 134 15.67 12.45 18.95
C ASN A 134 14.43 12.38 18.04
N GLY A 135 13.81 11.21 17.94
CA GLY A 135 12.80 10.93 16.91
C GLY A 135 13.42 10.78 15.53
N PHE A 136 12.62 11.06 14.51
CA PHE A 136 13.00 11.03 13.10
C PHE A 136 12.27 12.14 12.33
N ILE A 137 12.75 12.49 11.15
CA ILE A 137 12.11 13.50 10.32
C ILE A 137 10.81 12.94 9.74
N ASN A 138 9.68 13.60 10.04
CA ASN A 138 8.34 13.16 9.66
C ASN A 138 8.03 13.43 8.18
N TYR A 139 8.72 12.73 7.27
CA TYR A 139 8.49 12.82 5.84
C TYR A 139 7.23 12.07 5.39
N PHE A 140 6.62 12.55 4.30
CA PHE A 140 5.75 11.70 3.49
C PHE A 140 6.59 10.64 2.78
N GLY A 141 6.36 9.36 3.09
CA GLY A 141 7.03 8.25 2.42
C GLY A 141 6.69 8.13 0.92
N LEU A 142 7.52 7.40 0.17
CA LEU A 142 7.38 7.25 -1.29
C LEU A 142 6.00 6.74 -1.74
N GLN A 143 5.34 5.91 -0.92
CA GLN A 143 3.97 5.44 -1.17
C GLN A 143 2.96 6.59 -1.34
N ARG A 144 3.22 7.77 -0.76
CA ARG A 144 2.36 8.96 -0.90
C ARG A 144 2.41 9.56 -2.29
N PHE A 145 3.51 9.35 -3.01
CA PHE A 145 3.74 9.87 -4.35
C PHE A 145 3.26 8.92 -5.46
N GLY A 146 2.61 7.82 -5.07
CA GLY A 146 2.14 6.78 -5.95
C GLY A 146 3.29 5.93 -6.50
N THR A 147 2.94 4.79 -7.09
CA THR A 147 3.90 3.95 -7.83
C THR A 147 3.69 4.05 -9.34
N GLY A 148 2.70 4.85 -9.79
CA GLY A 148 2.24 4.97 -11.18
C GLY A 148 3.27 5.52 -12.18
N GLY A 149 2.88 5.59 -13.45
CA GLY A 149 3.73 6.14 -14.51
C GLY A 149 4.07 7.62 -14.33
N ALA A 150 3.17 8.37 -13.68
CA ALA A 150 3.40 9.76 -13.28
C ALA A 150 3.35 9.91 -11.75
N PRO A 151 4.29 10.64 -11.13
CA PRO A 151 4.25 10.95 -9.71
C PRO A 151 3.01 11.79 -9.35
N THR A 152 2.29 11.43 -8.28
CA THR A 152 1.00 12.07 -7.93
C THR A 152 1.12 13.56 -7.64
N HIS A 153 2.23 14.01 -7.05
CA HIS A 153 2.47 15.42 -6.76
C HIS A 153 2.62 16.26 -8.03
N GLN A 154 3.14 15.68 -9.13
CA GLN A 154 3.21 16.37 -10.40
C GLN A 154 1.81 16.52 -11.02
N VAL A 155 0.96 15.48 -10.90
CA VAL A 155 -0.46 15.57 -11.33
C VAL A 155 -1.16 16.68 -10.57
N GLY A 156 -0.99 16.71 -9.24
CA GLY A 156 -1.54 17.77 -8.39
C GLY A 156 -1.05 19.17 -8.77
N ARG A 157 0.24 19.31 -9.09
CA ARG A 157 0.82 20.58 -9.56
C ARG A 157 0.18 21.05 -10.87
N ALA A 158 0.00 20.16 -11.84
CA ALA A 158 -0.65 20.48 -13.12
C ALA A 158 -2.10 20.94 -12.90
N LEU A 159 -2.85 20.23 -12.04
CA LEU A 159 -4.23 20.62 -11.68
C LEU A 159 -4.29 22.02 -11.05
N LEU A 160 -3.41 22.34 -10.10
CA LEU A 160 -3.38 23.64 -9.45
C LEU A 160 -3.01 24.79 -10.39
N ARG A 161 -2.31 24.50 -11.50
CA ARG A 161 -1.98 25.47 -12.54
C ARG A 161 -3.06 25.61 -13.62
N GLY A 162 -4.14 24.84 -13.53
CA GLY A 162 -5.17 24.80 -14.57
C GLY A 162 -4.75 24.04 -15.84
N GLU A 163 -3.64 23.29 -15.78
CA GLU A 163 -3.12 22.47 -16.88
C GLU A 163 -3.90 21.14 -16.96
N TYR A 164 -5.23 21.20 -17.09
CA TYR A 164 -6.12 20.03 -16.94
C TYR A 164 -5.86 18.94 -17.98
N GLU A 165 -5.61 19.30 -19.23
CA GLU A 165 -5.27 18.34 -20.28
C GLU A 165 -3.97 17.60 -19.95
N HIS A 166 -2.96 18.33 -19.47
CA HIS A 166 -1.69 17.74 -19.05
C HIS A 166 -1.90 16.77 -17.87
N ALA A 167 -2.69 17.16 -16.87
CA ALA A 167 -3.02 16.30 -15.73
C ALA A 167 -3.75 15.02 -16.16
N VAL A 168 -4.71 15.10 -17.08
CA VAL A 168 -5.41 13.94 -17.67
C VAL A 168 -4.42 13.01 -18.36
N ARG A 169 -3.55 13.56 -19.22
CA ARG A 169 -2.52 12.77 -19.92
C ARG A 169 -1.61 12.07 -18.92
N MET A 170 -1.17 12.74 -17.86
CA MET A 170 -0.32 12.16 -16.83
C MET A 170 -0.99 11.01 -16.07
N VAL A 171 -2.27 11.14 -15.71
CA VAL A 171 -3.04 10.04 -15.08
C VAL A 171 -3.13 8.83 -16.00
N LEU A 172 -3.24 9.07 -17.31
CA LEU A 172 -3.31 8.02 -18.33
C LEU A 172 -1.93 7.50 -18.78
N THR A 173 -0.82 8.05 -18.28
CA THR A 173 0.53 7.57 -18.56
C THR A 173 0.78 6.22 -17.85
N GLY A 174 1.16 5.22 -18.64
CA GLY A 174 1.50 3.88 -18.16
C GLY A 174 2.92 3.80 -17.57
N ARG A 175 3.30 2.60 -17.14
CA ARG A 175 4.67 2.31 -16.68
C ARG A 175 5.46 1.57 -17.75
N PRO A 176 6.81 1.68 -17.77
CA PRO A 176 7.64 0.95 -18.73
C PRO A 176 7.47 -0.59 -18.66
N ASP A 177 7.19 -1.11 -17.47
CA ASP A 177 7.04 -2.55 -17.16
C ASP A 177 5.57 -3.00 -17.06
N GLU A 178 4.62 -2.20 -17.58
CA GLU A 178 3.19 -2.52 -17.52
C GLU A 178 2.80 -3.68 -18.46
N ARG A 179 1.69 -4.37 -18.13
CA ARG A 179 1.21 -5.51 -18.92
C ARG A 179 0.91 -5.08 -20.37
N PRO A 180 1.29 -5.88 -21.40
CA PRO A 180 1.21 -5.45 -22.80
C PRO A 180 -0.20 -5.06 -23.29
N ASP A 181 -1.24 -5.71 -22.79
CA ASP A 181 -2.64 -5.40 -23.11
C ASP A 181 -3.08 -4.05 -22.54
N ILE A 182 -2.63 -3.68 -21.34
CA ILE A 182 -2.89 -2.37 -20.74
C ILE A 182 -2.14 -1.29 -21.51
N ALA A 183 -0.88 -1.55 -21.88
CA ALA A 183 -0.10 -0.66 -22.74
C ALA A 183 -0.77 -0.45 -24.11
N ALA A 184 -1.33 -1.51 -24.71
CA ALA A 184 -2.11 -1.40 -25.95
C ALA A 184 -3.37 -0.54 -25.77
N ALA A 185 -4.09 -0.67 -24.66
CA ALA A 185 -5.25 0.15 -24.35
C ALA A 185 -4.89 1.64 -24.22
N ARG A 186 -3.76 1.97 -23.58
CA ARG A 186 -3.27 3.36 -23.47
C ARG A 186 -2.90 3.95 -24.83
N ARG A 187 -2.31 3.17 -25.74
CA ARG A 187 -2.01 3.60 -27.13
C ARG A 187 -3.26 4.00 -27.92
N LEU A 188 -4.40 3.31 -27.72
CA LEU A 188 -5.67 3.71 -28.34
C LEU A 188 -6.03 5.17 -27.99
N PHE A 189 -5.81 5.58 -26.74
CA PHE A 189 -6.03 6.97 -26.33
C PHE A 189 -4.97 7.92 -26.91
N PHE A 190 -3.68 7.65 -26.71
CA PHE A 190 -2.63 8.61 -27.06
C PHE A 190 -2.37 8.76 -28.56
N GLU A 191 -2.49 7.68 -29.33
CA GLU A 191 -2.17 7.68 -30.76
C GLU A 191 -3.42 7.91 -31.62
N LYS A 192 -4.57 7.36 -31.21
CA LYS A 192 -5.80 7.36 -32.02
C LYS A 192 -6.91 8.25 -31.48
N GLY A 193 -6.76 8.80 -30.27
CA GLY A 193 -7.85 9.54 -29.60
C GLY A 193 -9.05 8.67 -29.25
N ASP A 194 -8.95 7.34 -29.30
CA ASP A 194 -10.06 6.42 -29.07
C ASP A 194 -10.29 6.19 -27.57
N VAL A 195 -11.06 7.10 -26.97
CA VAL A 195 -11.41 7.07 -25.54
C VAL A 195 -12.22 5.82 -25.17
N LYS A 196 -13.19 5.43 -26.02
CA LYS A 196 -14.07 4.28 -25.74
C LYS A 196 -13.33 2.94 -25.87
N GLY A 197 -12.42 2.84 -26.85
CA GLY A 197 -11.50 1.72 -26.99
C GLY A 197 -10.57 1.58 -25.79
N ALA A 198 -9.92 2.68 -25.40
CA ALA A 198 -9.07 2.71 -24.21
C ALA A 198 -9.85 2.28 -22.95
N LEU A 199 -11.05 2.83 -22.72
CA LEU A 199 -11.88 2.48 -21.56
C LEU A 199 -12.26 0.99 -21.50
N ARG A 200 -12.47 0.34 -22.65
CA ARG A 200 -12.73 -1.10 -22.71
C ARG A 200 -11.50 -1.94 -22.37
N GLY A 201 -10.31 -1.47 -22.76
CA GLY A 201 -9.04 -2.18 -22.51
C GLY A 201 -8.45 -1.96 -21.11
N ILE A 202 -8.73 -0.83 -20.45
CA ILE A 202 -8.21 -0.56 -19.10
C ILE A 202 -8.94 -1.41 -18.04
N PRO A 203 -8.24 -2.19 -17.19
CA PRO A 203 -8.87 -3.08 -16.21
C PRO A 203 -9.73 -2.38 -15.13
N PRO A 204 -10.76 -3.05 -14.58
CA PRO A 204 -11.67 -2.48 -13.58
C PRO A 204 -11.01 -1.92 -12.32
N PHE A 205 -9.86 -2.45 -11.90
CA PHE A 205 -9.16 -2.01 -10.69
C PHE A 205 -8.37 -0.69 -10.87
N MET A 206 -8.21 -0.20 -12.11
CA MET A 206 -7.56 1.09 -12.42
C MET A 206 -8.59 2.23 -12.34
N LEU A 207 -8.99 2.55 -11.10
CA LEU A 207 -10.13 3.43 -10.84
C LEU A 207 -9.95 4.85 -11.40
N ALA A 208 -8.76 5.43 -11.26
CA ALA A 208 -8.48 6.80 -11.70
C ALA A 208 -8.55 6.92 -13.22
N GLU A 209 -7.87 6.03 -13.94
CA GLU A 209 -7.85 5.98 -15.40
C GLU A 209 -9.25 5.74 -15.97
N ARG A 210 -10.00 4.79 -15.40
CA ARG A 210 -11.37 4.51 -15.82
C ARG A 210 -12.32 5.67 -15.53
N ALA A 211 -12.16 6.37 -14.41
CA ALA A 211 -12.97 7.54 -14.10
C ALA A 211 -12.75 8.66 -15.12
N VAL A 212 -11.49 8.95 -15.45
CA VAL A 212 -11.10 9.95 -16.45
C VAL A 212 -11.63 9.57 -17.84
N LEU A 213 -11.32 8.37 -18.34
CA LEU A 213 -11.79 7.90 -19.65
C LEU A 213 -13.31 7.83 -19.72
N GLY A 214 -13.97 7.41 -18.64
CA GLY A 214 -15.43 7.37 -18.55
C GLY A 214 -16.07 8.76 -18.60
N ALA A 215 -15.44 9.76 -17.98
CA ALA A 215 -15.90 11.15 -18.08
C ALA A 215 -15.71 11.72 -19.49
N LEU A 216 -14.53 11.52 -20.08
CA LEU A 216 -14.23 11.94 -21.45
C LEU A 216 -15.17 11.28 -22.46
N ALA A 217 -15.48 9.99 -22.32
CA ALA A 217 -16.38 9.26 -23.21
C ALA A 217 -17.84 9.72 -23.16
N ARG A 218 -18.24 10.50 -22.13
CA ARG A 218 -19.58 11.10 -22.02
C ARG A 218 -19.63 12.52 -22.57
N GLN A 219 -18.51 13.22 -22.60
CA GLN A 219 -18.42 14.63 -23.01
C GLN A 219 -17.92 14.80 -24.45
N GLY A 220 -17.27 13.78 -25.01
CA GLY A 220 -16.82 13.72 -26.41
C GLY A 220 -17.75 12.95 -27.33
#